data_AF-A0A933FSN6-F1
#
_entry.id   AF-A0A933FSN6-F1
#
_cell.length_a   1.000
_cell.length_b   1.000
_cell.length_c   1.000
_cell.angle_alpha   90.00
_cell.angle_beta   90.00
_cell.angle_gamma   90.00
#
_symmetry.space_group_name_H-M   'P 1'
#
loop_
_entity.id
_entity.type
_entity.pdbx_description
1 polymer ?
#
loop_
_entity_poly.entity_id
_entity_poly.type
_entity_poly.pdbx_seq_one_letter_code
_entity_poly.pdbx_strand_id
1 'polypeptide(L)' 'MGLGLSTCKRIVANHGGGIDVDSRPGSGTSFSIHLPYKTQFISPEVHSPFDSKQSH' A
#
# COMPACT_ATOMS: atom_id res chain seq x y z
N MET A 1 2.85 23.77 -18.58
CA MET A 1 2.27 22.44 -18.87
C MET A 1 2.88 21.45 -17.90
N GLY A 2 2.08 20.76 -17.10
CA GLY A 2 2.56 19.78 -16.12
C GLY A 2 1.67 18.56 -16.13
N LEU A 3 2.15 17.47 -16.73
CA LEU A 3 1.41 16.20 -16.83
C LEU A 3 1.75 15.25 -15.66
N GLY A 4 2.91 15.43 -15.03
CA GLY A 4 3.40 14.53 -13.99
C GLY A 4 2.46 14.45 -12.79
N LEU A 5 2.11 15.60 -12.20
CA LEU A 5 1.29 15.62 -10.97
C LEU A 5 -0.14 15.14 -11.21
N SER A 6 -0.74 15.44 -12.37
CA SER A 6 -2.06 14.91 -12.74
C SER A 6 -2.06 13.40 -12.89
N THR A 7 -0.97 12.83 -13.45
CA THR A 7 -0.81 11.38 -13.56
C THR A 7 -0.63 10.74 -12.19
N CYS A 8 0.25 11.30 -11.35
CA CYS A 8 0.41 10.83 -9.97
C CYS A 8 -0.91 10.88 -9.19
N LYS A 9 -1.67 11.97 -9.30
CA LYS A 9 -2.98 12.12 -8.63
C LYS A 9 -3.96 11.04 -9.05
N ARG A 10 -4.02 10.70 -10.35
CA ARG A 10 -4.88 9.62 -10.86
C ARG A 10 -4.46 8.25 -10.32
N ILE A 11 -3.16 7.95 -10.33
CA ILE A 11 -2.63 6.69 -9.82
C ILE A 11 -3.01 6.54 -8.34
N VAL A 12 -2.65 7.53 -7.52
CA VAL A 12 -2.88 7.49 -6.07
C VAL A 12 -4.38 7.40 -5.73
N ALA A 13 -5.23 8.15 -6.43
CA ALA A 13 -6.68 8.06 -6.26
C ALA A 13 -7.23 6.67 -6.62
N ASN A 14 -6.74 6.04 -7.69
CA ASN A 14 -7.14 4.69 -8.09
C ASN A 14 -6.74 3.62 -7.07
N HIS A 15 -5.71 3.88 -6.27
CA HIS A 15 -5.30 3.03 -5.14
C HIS A 15 -6.01 3.40 -3.82
N GLY A 16 -6.96 4.33 -3.83
CA GLY A 16 -7.68 4.78 -2.63
C GLY A 16 -6.84 5.65 -1.69
N GLY A 17 -5.75 6.22 -2.19
CA GLY A 17 -4.84 7.09 -1.43
C GLY A 17 -5.06 8.59 -1.65
N GLY A 18 -4.15 9.39 -1.10
CA GLY A 18 -4.13 10.84 -1.20
C GLY A 18 -2.73 11.42 -1.45
N ILE A 19 -2.68 12.67 -1.92
CA ILE A 19 -1.44 13.43 -2.10
C ILE A 19 -1.60 14.79 -1.40
N ASP A 20 -0.67 15.10 -0.51
CA ASP A 20 -0.53 16.39 0.17
C ASP A 20 0.66 17.18 -0.37
N VAL A 21 0.57 18.50 -0.32
CA VAL A 21 1.62 19.41 -0.81
C VAL A 21 1.94 20.44 0.25
N ASP A 22 3.20 20.47 0.67
CA ASP A 22 3.75 21.55 1.49
C ASP A 22 4.77 22.33 0.66
N SER A 23 4.55 23.63 0.51
CA SER A 23 5.42 24.51 -0.26
C SER A 23 5.58 25.83 0.47
N ARG A 24 6.83 26.28 0.61
CA ARG A 24 7.15 27.59 1.17
C ARG A 24 8.11 28.30 0.23
N PRO A 25 7.85 29.58 -0.13
CA PRO A 25 8.76 30.37 -0.95
C PRO A 25 10.18 30.34 -0.39
N GLY A 26 11.16 30.00 -1.23
CA GLY A 26 12.57 29.92 -0.83
C GLY A 26 12.98 28.65 -0.07
N SER A 27 12.05 27.75 0.28
CA SER A 27 12.36 26.47 0.96
C SER A 27 12.10 25.22 0.11
N GLY A 28 11.61 25.40 -1.12
CA GLY A 28 11.28 24.30 -2.02
C GLY A 28 9.84 23.80 -1.83
N THR A 29 9.57 22.58 -2.28
CA THR A 29 8.23 21.97 -2.24
C THR A 29 8.37 20.48 -1.95
N SER A 30 7.53 19.99 -1.04
CA SER A 30 7.41 18.59 -0.68
C SER A 30 6.04 18.05 -1.07
N PHE A 31 6.01 16.84 -1.63
CA PHE A 31 4.80 16.11 -1.98
C PHE A 31 4.75 14.82 -1.17
N SER A 32 3.72 14.65 -0.35
CA SER A 32 3.52 13.46 0.48
C SER A 32 2.43 12.59 -0.12
N ILE A 33 2.72 11.29 -0.33
CA ILE A 33 1.78 10.33 -0.89
C ILE A 33 1.39 9.32 0.18
N HIS A 34 0.09 9.14 0.38
CA HIS A 34 -0.47 8.21 1.36
C HIS A 34 -1.30 7.16 0.65
N LEU A 35 -1.02 5.88 0.92
CA LEU A 35 -1.74 4.75 0.34
C LEU A 35 -2.31 3.85 1.45
N PRO A 36 -3.55 3.35 1.32
CA PRO A 36 -4.10 2.37 2.25
C PRO A 36 -3.26 1.09 2.24
N TYR A 37 -2.73 0.71 3.41
CA TYR A 37 -2.03 -0.55 3.60
C TYR A 37 -2.98 -1.56 4.24
N LYS A 38 -3.30 -2.65 3.52
CA LYS A 38 -4.00 -3.79 4.11
C LYS A 38 -2.97 -4.73 4.70
N THR A 39 -2.89 -4.79 6.03
CA THR A 39 -2.17 -5.88 6.69
C THR A 39 -2.98 -7.16 6.50
N GLN A 40 -2.45 -8.10 5.73
CA GLN A 40 -3.02 -9.43 5.65
C GLN A 40 -2.33 -10.28 6.70
N PHE A 41 -3.03 -10.52 7.81
CA PHE A 41 -2.59 -11.49 8.79
C PHE A 41 -2.66 -12.87 8.15
N ILE A 42 -1.51 -13.39 7.74
CA ILE A 42 -1.36 -14.80 7.42
C ILE A 42 -1.29 -15.52 8.76
N SER A 43 -2.40 -16.16 9.16
CA SER A 43 -2.37 -17.15 10.22
C SER A 43 -1.48 -18.29 9.73
N PRO A 44 -0.40 -18.66 10.43
CA PRO A 44 0.34 -19.86 10.07
C PRO A 44 -0.65 -21.02 10.20
N GLU A 45 -1.02 -21.63 9.08
CA GLU A 45 -1.74 -22.90 9.09
C GLU A 45 -0.84 -23.87 9.85
N VAL A 46 -1.27 -24.25 11.05
CA VAL A 46 -0.65 -25.33 11.82
C VAL A 46 -0.92 -26.60 11.02
N HIS A 47 -0.02 -26.93 10.11
CA HIS A 47 0.00 -28.24 9.48
C HIS A 47 0.33 -29.24 10.59
N SER A 48 -0.71 -29.85 11.16
CA SER A 48 -0.56 -30.91 12.15
C SER A 48 0.04 -32.13 11.45
N PRO A 49 1.23 -32.63 11.83
CA PRO A 49 1.85 -33.81 11.23
C PRO A 49 1.13 -35.14 11.56
N PHE A 50 -0.09 -35.09 12.08
CA PHE A 50 -0.84 -36.27 12.53
C PHE A 50 -2.10 -36.49 11.69
N ASP A 51 -1.96 -36.44 10.37
CA ASP A 51 -2.94 -37.05 9.48
C ASP A 51 -2.69 -38.57 9.46
N SER A 52 -3.49 -39.24 10.28
CA SER A 52 -4.08 -40.54 9.99
C SER A 52 -3.14 -41.73 9.80
N LYS A 53 -3.14 -42.58 10.84
CA LYS A 53 -2.89 -44.02 10.80
C LYS A 53 -3.20 -44.65 9.43
N GLN A 54 -2.16 -45.06 8.70
CA GLN A 54 -2.27 -46.07 7.65
C GLN A 54 -2.23 -47.43 8.36
N SER A 55 -3.41 -47.96 8.67
CA SER A 55 -4.09 -49.04 7.96
C SER A 55 -3.52 -50.41 8.33
N HIS A 56 -4.44 -51.28 8.74
CA HIS A 56 -4.28 -52.71 9.00
C HIS A 56 -3.41 -53.44 7.96
#